data_AF-A0A7X5E505-F1
#
_entry.id   AF-A0A7X5E505-F1
#
_cell.length_a   1.000
_cell.length_b   1.000
_cell.length_c   1.000
_cell.angle_alpha   90.00
_cell.angle_beta   90.00
_cell.angle_gamma   90.00
#
_symmetry.space_group_name_H-M   'P 1'
#
loop_
_entity.id
_entity.type
_entity.pdbx_description
1 polymer ?
#
loop_
_entity_poly.entity_id
_entity_poly.type
_entity_poly.pdbx_seq_one_letter_code
_entity_poly.pdbx_strand_id
1 'polypeptide(L)'
;GDLVEVKGGDRVPADLRIISAHGCKVDNSSLTGESEPQTRSPDCTHDNPLETRNITFFSTNCVEGTARGVVIATGDRTVMGRIATLASGLEVGKTPIAVEIEHFIQLITGVAVFLGISFFVLSLILGYTWLEAVIFLIGIIVANVPEGLLATVTVCLTLTAKRMARKNCLVKNLEAVETLGSTSTICSDKTGTLTQNRMTVAHMWFDNQIHEAD
;
A
#
# COMPACT_ATOMS: atom_id res chain seq x y z
N GLY A 1 -8.07 -31.62 0.59
CA GLY A 1 -8.59 -32.98 0.73
C GLY A 1 -8.17 -33.62 2.03
N ASP A 2 -6.96 -33.32 2.49
CA ASP A 2 -6.40 -33.92 3.71
C ASP A 2 -7.13 -33.47 4.97
N LEU A 3 -7.08 -34.31 6.00
CA LEU A 3 -7.56 -34.01 7.34
C LEU A 3 -6.44 -33.34 8.15
N VAL A 4 -6.74 -32.18 8.70
CA VAL A 4 -5.81 -31.39 9.52
C VAL A 4 -6.41 -31.18 10.90
N GLU A 5 -5.58 -31.28 11.93
CA GLU A 5 -5.91 -30.93 13.31
C GLU A 5 -5.16 -29.64 13.69
N VAL A 6 -5.85 -28.72 14.37
CA VAL A 6 -5.28 -27.48 14.91
C VAL A 6 -5.63 -27.37 16.39
N LYS A 7 -4.69 -26.86 17.19
CA LYS A 7 -4.86 -26.65 18.64
C LYS A 7 -4.55 -25.20 19.00
N GLY A 8 -5.00 -24.79 20.18
CA GLY A 8 -4.66 -23.47 20.74
C GLY A 8 -3.15 -23.23 20.72
N GLY A 9 -2.74 -22.11 20.12
CA GLY A 9 -1.36 -21.72 19.86
C GLY A 9 -0.90 -21.99 18.41
N ASP A 10 -1.57 -22.87 17.67
CA ASP A 10 -1.19 -23.20 16.30
C ASP A 10 -1.71 -22.16 15.30
N ARG A 11 -0.91 -21.89 14.27
CA ARG A 11 -1.36 -21.16 13.08
C ARG A 11 -2.05 -22.11 12.12
N VAL A 12 -3.20 -21.68 11.59
CA VAL A 12 -3.98 -22.48 10.64
C VAL A 12 -3.20 -22.60 9.31
N PRO A 13 -2.89 -23.83 8.85
CA PRO A 13 -1.93 -24.06 7.76
C PRO A 13 -2.52 -23.89 6.35
N ALA A 14 -3.85 -23.92 6.21
CA ALA A 14 -4.58 -23.83 4.94
C ALA A 14 -6.04 -23.42 5.24
N ASP A 15 -6.85 -23.12 4.21
CA ASP A 15 -8.28 -22.94 4.47
C ASP A 15 -8.91 -24.30 4.74
N LEU A 16 -9.60 -24.44 5.88
CA LEU A 16 -10.18 -25.70 6.34
C LEU A 16 -11.69 -25.58 6.50
N ARG A 17 -12.41 -26.62 6.08
CA ARG A 17 -13.81 -26.87 6.49
C ARG A 17 -13.80 -27.68 7.78
N ILE A 18 -14.22 -27.08 8.87
CA ILE A 18 -14.23 -27.70 10.21
C ILE A 18 -15.26 -28.82 10.27
N ILE A 19 -14.86 -30.03 10.64
CA ILE A 19 -15.77 -31.18 10.80
C ILE A 19 -15.97 -31.58 12.27
N SER A 20 -15.09 -31.13 13.16
CA SER A 20 -15.20 -31.31 14.60
C SER A 20 -14.48 -30.17 15.31
N ALA A 21 -15.06 -29.63 16.39
CA ALA A 21 -14.45 -28.58 17.18
C ALA A 21 -14.83 -28.71 18.66
N HIS A 22 -13.86 -28.47 19.55
CA HIS A 22 -14.03 -28.49 21.00
C HIS A 22 -13.48 -27.19 21.58
N GLY A 23 -14.39 -26.26 21.92
CA GLY A 23 -14.01 -24.95 22.47
C GLY A 23 -13.08 -24.14 21.56
N CYS A 24 -13.06 -24.43 20.26
CA CYS A 24 -12.13 -23.80 19.34
C CYS A 24 -12.52 -22.35 19.07
N LYS A 25 -11.58 -21.44 19.29
CA LYS A 25 -11.67 -20.05 18.86
C LYS A 25 -10.46 -19.67 18.02
N VAL A 26 -10.69 -18.87 16.99
CA VAL A 26 -9.64 -18.38 16.09
C VAL A 26 -9.58 -16.86 16.10
N ASP A 27 -8.38 -16.33 15.97
CA ASP A 27 -8.14 -14.91 15.75
C ASP A 27 -8.13 -14.63 14.23
N ASN A 28 -9.13 -13.88 13.78
CA ASN A 28 -9.33 -13.48 12.40
C ASN A 28 -8.79 -12.07 12.09
N SER A 29 -8.00 -11.46 12.99
CA SER A 29 -7.44 -10.11 12.82
C SER A 29 -6.70 -9.90 11.50
N SER A 30 -6.06 -10.94 10.95
CA SER A 30 -5.41 -10.88 9.63
C SER A 30 -6.38 -10.64 8.46
N LEU A 31 -7.66 -10.93 8.64
CA LEU A 31 -8.71 -10.80 7.61
C LEU A 31 -9.65 -9.63 7.89
N THR A 32 -10.00 -9.41 9.17
CA THR A 32 -11.03 -8.44 9.57
C THR A 32 -10.46 -7.20 10.24
N GLY A 33 -9.18 -7.23 10.67
CA GLY A 33 -8.58 -6.19 11.52
C GLY A 33 -9.01 -6.25 12.98
N GLU A 34 -9.95 -7.13 13.34
CA GLU A 34 -10.48 -7.26 14.70
C GLU A 34 -9.88 -8.47 15.41
N SER A 35 -9.34 -8.28 16.62
CA SER A 35 -8.64 -9.32 17.40
C SER A 35 -9.55 -10.11 18.34
N GLU A 36 -10.87 -9.91 18.27
CA GLU A 36 -11.83 -10.65 19.09
C GLU A 36 -11.90 -12.12 18.66
N PRO A 37 -11.59 -13.10 19.54
CA PRO A 37 -11.57 -14.51 19.18
C PRO A 37 -12.94 -15.03 18.73
N GLN A 38 -12.99 -15.56 17.52
CA GLN A 38 -14.21 -16.05 16.89
C GLN A 38 -14.37 -17.56 17.08
N THR A 39 -15.51 -17.99 17.63
CA THR A 39 -15.79 -19.42 17.87
C THR A 39 -15.96 -20.19 16.56
N ARG A 40 -15.45 -21.43 16.52
CA ARG A 40 -15.58 -22.34 15.37
C ARG A 40 -16.44 -23.56 15.72
N SER A 41 -17.26 -24.02 14.78
CA SER A 41 -18.19 -25.15 14.92
C SER A 41 -18.35 -25.89 13.59
N PRO A 42 -18.69 -27.19 13.57
CA PRO A 42 -18.86 -27.92 12.31
C PRO A 42 -20.09 -27.49 11.49
N ASP A 43 -21.09 -26.89 12.12
CA ASP A 43 -22.34 -26.48 11.48
C ASP A 43 -22.20 -25.18 10.70
N CYS A 44 -22.87 -25.11 9.54
CA CYS A 44 -22.94 -23.88 8.76
C CYS A 44 -23.83 -22.86 9.49
N THR A 45 -23.27 -21.70 9.82
CA THR A 45 -24.00 -20.67 10.57
C THR A 45 -24.35 -19.44 9.75
N HIS A 46 -23.74 -19.30 8.57
CA HIS A 46 -23.95 -18.13 7.71
C HIS A 46 -23.67 -18.49 6.24
N ASP A 47 -24.33 -17.81 5.30
CA ASP A 47 -24.12 -18.03 3.87
C ASP A 47 -22.77 -17.47 3.39
N ASN A 48 -22.35 -16.33 3.98
CA ASN A 48 -21.03 -15.76 3.73
C ASN A 48 -19.93 -16.66 4.33
N PRO A 49 -19.01 -17.22 3.53
CA PRO A 49 -17.92 -18.05 4.01
C PRO A 49 -17.03 -17.36 5.05
N LEU A 50 -16.88 -16.03 5.00
CA LEU A 50 -16.03 -15.26 5.93
C LEU A 50 -16.62 -15.17 7.34
N GLU A 51 -17.95 -15.28 7.46
CA GLU A 51 -18.68 -15.10 8.72
C GLU A 51 -19.10 -16.44 9.34
N THR A 52 -19.24 -17.49 8.53
CA THR A 52 -19.61 -18.80 9.04
C THR A 52 -18.55 -19.38 10.00
N ARG A 53 -19.00 -20.12 11.00
CA ARG A 53 -18.15 -20.73 12.03
C ARG A 53 -17.47 -22.02 11.59
N ASN A 54 -17.89 -22.59 10.48
CA ASN A 54 -17.40 -23.87 9.99
C ASN A 54 -16.22 -23.80 9.04
N ILE A 55 -15.63 -22.61 8.88
CA ILE A 55 -14.42 -22.40 8.09
C ILE A 55 -13.36 -21.76 8.98
N THR A 56 -12.12 -22.21 8.83
CA THR A 56 -10.92 -21.51 9.30
C THR A 56 -10.05 -21.17 8.11
N PHE A 57 -9.31 -20.07 8.23
CA PHE A 57 -8.59 -19.50 7.10
C PHE A 57 -7.09 -19.59 7.32
N PHE A 58 -6.36 -19.77 6.22
CA PHE A 58 -4.91 -19.62 6.21
C PHE A 58 -4.51 -18.26 6.81
N SER A 59 -3.41 -18.26 7.57
CA SER A 59 -2.87 -17.11 8.32
C SER A 59 -3.57 -16.75 9.63
N THR A 60 -4.74 -17.33 9.93
CA THR A 60 -5.40 -17.14 11.24
C THR A 60 -4.76 -18.02 12.32
N ASN A 61 -4.87 -17.62 13.58
CA ASN A 61 -4.31 -18.38 14.70
C ASN A 61 -5.43 -19.01 15.54
N CYS A 62 -5.29 -20.27 15.92
CA CYS A 62 -6.16 -20.88 16.91
C CYS A 62 -5.75 -20.36 18.30
N VAL A 63 -6.64 -19.62 18.95
CA VAL A 63 -6.36 -19.00 20.26
C VAL A 63 -6.50 -20.04 21.37
N GLU A 64 -7.57 -20.83 21.32
CA GLU A 64 -7.88 -21.85 22.32
C GLU A 64 -8.68 -23.00 21.70
N GLY A 65 -8.77 -24.11 22.44
CA GLY A 65 -9.50 -25.31 22.04
C GLY A 65 -8.78 -26.16 20.98
N THR A 66 -9.52 -27.09 20.40
CA THR A 66 -9.03 -27.97 19.32
C THR A 66 -10.07 -28.10 18.22
N ALA A 67 -9.61 -28.20 16.97
CA ALA A 67 -10.49 -28.46 15.85
C ALA A 67 -9.84 -29.38 14.81
N ARG A 68 -10.69 -30.12 14.11
CA ARG A 68 -10.33 -30.94 12.95
C ARG A 68 -11.11 -30.45 11.74
N GLY A 69 -10.43 -30.32 10.63
CA GLY A 69 -11.03 -29.84 9.40
C GLY A 69 -10.40 -30.45 8.15
N VAL A 70 -11.18 -30.48 7.08
CA VAL A 70 -10.72 -30.93 5.76
C VAL A 70 -10.21 -29.73 4.99
N VAL A 71 -9.02 -29.85 4.41
CA VAL A 71 -8.42 -28.78 3.59
C VAL A 71 -9.29 -28.53 2.35
N ILE A 72 -9.78 -27.30 2.18
CA ILE A 72 -10.59 -26.87 1.04
C ILE A 72 -9.79 -26.02 0.02
N ALA A 73 -8.80 -25.25 0.47
CA ALA A 73 -7.90 -24.49 -0.41
C ALA A 73 -6.49 -24.43 0.15
N THR A 74 -5.49 -24.35 -0.75
CA THR A 74 -4.05 -24.32 -0.41
C THR A 74 -3.31 -23.27 -1.23
N GLY A 75 -2.23 -22.72 -0.66
CA GLY A 75 -1.37 -21.72 -1.31
C GLY A 75 -2.16 -20.50 -1.78
N ASP A 76 -1.90 -20.08 -3.02
CA ASP A 76 -2.52 -18.89 -3.64
C ASP A 76 -4.04 -18.99 -3.81
N ARG A 77 -4.61 -20.21 -3.70
CA ARG A 77 -6.07 -20.41 -3.78
C ARG A 77 -6.78 -20.16 -2.45
N THR A 78 -6.05 -20.03 -1.35
CA THR A 78 -6.63 -19.65 -0.05
C THR A 78 -7.14 -18.20 -0.10
N VAL A 79 -8.04 -17.84 0.83
CA VAL A 79 -8.53 -16.45 0.93
C VAL A 79 -7.38 -15.47 1.08
N MET A 80 -6.46 -15.71 2.03
CA MET A 80 -5.32 -14.84 2.25
C MET A 80 -4.30 -14.91 1.10
N GLY A 81 -4.14 -16.07 0.47
CA GLY A 81 -3.32 -16.23 -0.74
C GLY A 81 -3.80 -15.33 -1.86
N ARG A 82 -5.11 -15.33 -2.14
CA ARG A 82 -5.71 -14.44 -3.14
C ARG A 82 -5.53 -12.96 -2.80
N ILE A 83 -5.70 -12.58 -1.53
CA ILE A 83 -5.45 -11.20 -1.06
C ILE A 83 -3.98 -10.82 -1.29
N ALA A 84 -3.04 -11.70 -0.95
CA ALA A 84 -1.61 -11.46 -1.16
C ALA A 84 -1.26 -11.32 -2.64
N THR A 85 -1.82 -12.16 -3.52
CA THR A 85 -1.65 -12.06 -4.98
C THR A 85 -2.24 -10.77 -5.54
N LEU A 86 -3.42 -10.36 -5.06
CA LEU A 86 -4.01 -9.08 -5.45
C LEU A 86 -3.13 -7.91 -5.00
N ALA A 87 -2.64 -7.93 -3.77
CA ALA A 87 -1.80 -6.87 -3.23
C ALA A 87 -0.45 -6.75 -3.97
N SER A 88 0.14 -7.87 -4.40
CA SER A 88 1.42 -7.87 -5.13
C SER A 88 1.28 -7.61 -6.63
N GLY A 89 0.13 -7.94 -7.22
CA GLY A 89 -0.15 -7.78 -8.65
C GLY A 89 -0.63 -6.38 -9.06
N LEU A 90 -0.82 -5.46 -8.10
CA LEU A 90 -1.22 -4.08 -8.40
C LEU A 90 -0.06 -3.32 -9.05
N GLU A 91 -0.32 -2.74 -10.23
CA GLU A 91 0.65 -1.87 -10.88
C GLU A 91 0.89 -0.60 -10.07
N VAL A 92 2.16 -0.25 -9.90
CA VAL A 92 2.54 1.01 -9.25
C VAL A 92 2.30 2.13 -10.25
N GLY A 93 1.28 2.94 -9.99
CA GLY A 93 1.01 4.16 -10.76
C GLY A 93 2.10 5.21 -10.59
N LYS A 94 2.16 6.17 -11.53
CA LYS A 94 3.04 7.35 -11.41
C LYS A 94 2.57 8.23 -10.24
N THR A 95 3.52 8.73 -9.45
CA THR A 95 3.24 9.67 -8.36
C THR A 95 2.92 11.08 -8.92
N PRO A 96 2.21 11.94 -8.16
CA PRO A 96 1.94 13.31 -8.61
C PRO A 96 3.21 14.07 -8.99
N ILE A 97 4.25 14.04 -8.15
CA ILE A 97 5.54 14.66 -8.47
C ILE A 97 6.20 14.09 -9.73
N ALA A 98 6.10 12.78 -9.99
CA ALA A 98 6.65 12.20 -11.21
C ALA A 98 5.91 12.70 -12.46
N VAL A 99 4.58 12.85 -12.38
CA VAL A 99 3.76 13.44 -13.45
C VAL A 99 4.12 14.90 -13.71
N GLU A 100 4.31 15.69 -12.66
CA GLU A 100 4.71 17.11 -12.78
C GLU A 100 6.13 17.26 -13.36
N ILE A 101 7.08 16.41 -12.96
CA ILE A 101 8.43 16.39 -13.54
C ILE A 101 8.37 16.05 -15.03
N GLU A 102 7.58 15.05 -15.41
CA GLU A 102 7.42 14.67 -16.82
C GLU A 102 6.80 15.81 -17.64
N HIS A 103 5.75 16.45 -17.12
CA HIS A 103 5.12 17.62 -17.75
C HIS A 103 6.14 18.76 -17.95
N PHE A 104 6.93 19.05 -16.92
CA PHE A 104 7.97 20.08 -16.99
C PHE A 104 9.07 19.75 -18.00
N ILE A 105 9.53 18.49 -18.06
CA ILE A 105 10.52 18.04 -19.04
C ILE A 105 9.96 18.16 -20.46
N GLN A 106 8.69 17.79 -20.69
CA GLN A 106 8.06 17.91 -22.00
C GLN A 106 7.97 19.37 -22.46
N LEU A 107 7.64 20.30 -21.55
CA LEU A 107 7.58 21.72 -21.86
C LEU A 107 8.95 22.28 -22.25
N ILE A 108 9.99 22.02 -21.44
CA ILE A 108 11.35 22.49 -21.74
C ILE A 108 11.88 21.87 -23.02
N THR A 109 11.66 20.57 -23.22
CA THR A 109 12.08 19.87 -24.44
C THR A 109 11.38 20.48 -25.67
N GLY A 110 10.09 20.80 -25.57
CA GLY A 110 9.34 21.49 -26.62
C GLY A 110 9.97 22.83 -27.00
N VAL A 111 10.32 23.66 -26.01
CA VAL A 111 10.99 24.95 -26.23
C VAL A 111 12.39 24.76 -26.82
N ALA A 112 13.17 23.82 -26.29
CA ALA A 112 14.54 23.54 -26.74
C ALA A 112 14.57 23.09 -28.20
N VAL A 113 13.66 22.20 -28.60
CA VAL A 113 13.54 21.73 -29.99
C VAL A 113 13.04 22.85 -30.90
N PHE A 114 12.05 23.63 -30.47
CA PHE A 114 11.54 24.76 -31.24
C PHE A 114 12.64 25.79 -31.53
N LEU A 115 13.39 26.20 -30.50
CA LEU A 115 14.52 27.12 -30.66
C LEU A 115 15.63 26.49 -31.50
N GLY A 116 16.01 25.23 -31.22
CA GLY A 116 17.05 24.52 -31.94
C GLY A 116 16.78 24.45 -33.45
N ILE A 117 15.59 24.01 -33.86
CA ILE A 117 15.21 23.92 -35.27
C ILE A 117 15.10 25.32 -35.90
N SER A 118 14.51 26.30 -35.20
CA SER A 118 14.37 27.66 -35.73
C SER A 118 15.72 28.30 -36.03
N PHE A 119 16.67 28.19 -35.10
CA PHE A 119 18.03 28.73 -35.29
C PHE A 119 18.86 27.91 -36.27
N PHE A 120 18.64 26.60 -36.35
CA PHE A 120 19.25 25.76 -37.39
C PHE A 120 18.84 26.24 -38.79
N VAL A 121 17.54 26.43 -39.04
CA VAL A 121 17.04 26.96 -40.32
C VAL A 121 17.57 28.38 -40.59
N LEU A 122 17.57 29.24 -39.57
CA LEU A 122 18.11 30.60 -39.68
C LEU A 122 19.60 30.61 -40.06
N SER A 123 20.40 29.71 -39.47
CA SER A 123 21.84 29.61 -39.75
C SER A 123 22.11 29.21 -41.20
N LEU A 124 21.29 28.32 -41.78
CA LEU A 124 21.38 27.95 -43.19
C LEU A 124 21.02 29.13 -44.10
N ILE A 125 20.01 29.93 -43.74
CA ILE A 125 19.61 31.14 -44.48
C ILE A 125 20.74 32.20 -44.45
N LEU A 126 21.44 32.33 -43.32
CA LEU A 126 22.55 33.27 -43.16
C LEU A 126 23.85 32.82 -43.85
N GLY A 127 23.87 31.64 -44.48
CA GLY A 127 25.01 31.14 -45.25
C GLY A 127 26.08 30.40 -44.44
N TYR A 128 25.78 29.98 -43.21
CA TYR A 128 26.67 29.10 -42.45
C TYR A 128 26.76 27.71 -43.10
N THR A 129 27.88 27.04 -42.91
CA THR A 129 28.05 25.66 -43.41
C THR A 129 27.15 24.69 -42.62
N TRP A 130 26.79 23.56 -43.24
CA TRP A 130 25.94 22.55 -42.58
C TRP A 130 26.54 22.07 -41.25
N LEU A 131 27.86 21.99 -41.16
CA LEU A 131 28.58 21.53 -39.98
C LEU A 131 28.49 22.57 -38.84
N GLU A 132 28.64 23.85 -39.16
CA GLU A 132 28.43 24.94 -38.20
C GLU A 132 26.98 25.02 -37.71
N ALA A 133 26.01 24.84 -38.61
CA ALA A 133 24.58 24.81 -38.28
C ALA A 133 24.26 23.68 -37.28
N VAL A 134 24.80 22.47 -37.48
CA VAL A 134 24.64 21.35 -36.54
C VAL A 134 25.30 21.62 -35.19
N ILE A 135 26.48 22.24 -35.18
CA ILE A 135 27.15 22.64 -33.92
C ILE A 135 26.28 23.64 -33.14
N PHE A 136 25.67 24.63 -33.81
CA PHE A 136 24.75 25.56 -33.17
C PHE A 136 23.49 24.87 -32.64
N LEU A 137 22.90 23.93 -33.40
CA LEU A 137 21.75 23.15 -32.95
C LEU A 137 22.05 22.40 -31.64
N ILE A 138 23.17 21.68 -31.59
CA ILE A 138 23.58 20.94 -30.39
C ILE A 138 23.82 21.91 -29.22
N GLY A 139 24.49 23.03 -29.48
CA GLY A 139 24.74 24.06 -28.47
C GLY A 139 23.45 24.63 -27.86
N ILE A 140 22.44 24.89 -28.68
CA ILE A 140 21.13 25.39 -28.22
C ILE A 140 20.39 24.32 -27.43
N ILE A 141 20.39 23.07 -27.88
CA ILE A 141 19.73 21.98 -27.15
C ILE A 141 20.37 21.81 -25.77
N VAL A 142 21.69 21.66 -25.70
CA VAL A 142 22.42 21.48 -24.43
C VAL A 142 22.19 22.69 -23.51
N ALA A 143 22.22 23.93 -24.04
CA ALA A 143 21.99 25.12 -23.23
C ALA A 143 20.57 25.20 -22.62
N ASN A 144 19.58 24.53 -23.20
CA ASN A 144 18.20 24.54 -22.72
C ASN A 144 17.83 23.30 -21.87
N VAL A 145 18.61 22.23 -21.92
CA VAL A 145 18.35 21.03 -21.09
C VAL A 145 18.84 21.30 -19.67
N PRO A 146 18.01 21.14 -18.63
CA PRO A 146 18.41 21.46 -17.27
C PRO A 146 19.06 20.23 -16.61
N GLU A 147 20.35 20.00 -16.84
CA GLU A 147 21.04 18.78 -16.37
C GLU A 147 21.07 18.66 -14.83
N GLY A 148 20.96 19.79 -14.12
CA GLY A 148 20.93 19.84 -12.66
C GLY A 148 19.56 19.59 -12.03
N LEU A 149 18.47 19.58 -12.81
CA LEU A 149 17.12 19.54 -12.26
C LEU A 149 16.84 18.26 -11.47
N LEU A 150 17.06 17.09 -12.09
CA LEU A 150 16.75 15.81 -11.45
C LEU A 150 17.58 15.59 -10.16
N ALA A 151 18.84 16.00 -10.17
CA ALA A 151 19.72 15.93 -9.02
C ALA A 151 19.22 16.84 -7.87
N THR A 152 18.87 18.08 -8.19
CA THR A 152 18.38 19.03 -7.18
C THR A 152 17.05 18.59 -6.57
N VAL A 153 16.11 18.10 -7.38
CA VAL A 153 14.83 17.54 -6.90
C VAL A 153 15.08 16.36 -5.94
N THR A 154 15.95 15.42 -6.32
CA THR A 154 16.27 14.26 -5.48
C THR A 154 16.89 14.68 -4.14
N VAL A 155 17.79 15.67 -4.15
CA VAL A 155 18.40 16.20 -2.91
C VAL A 155 17.35 16.89 -2.04
N CYS A 156 16.46 17.71 -2.63
CA CYS A 156 15.37 18.36 -1.91
C CYS A 156 14.41 17.35 -1.24
N LEU A 157 14.02 16.30 -1.96
CA LEU A 157 13.19 15.22 -1.41
C LEU A 157 13.91 14.47 -0.30
N THR A 158 15.20 14.16 -0.48
CA THR A 158 16.02 13.47 0.53
C THR A 158 16.14 14.28 1.81
N LEU A 159 16.39 15.59 1.72
CA LEU A 159 16.44 16.47 2.88
C LEU A 159 15.11 16.52 3.62
N THR A 160 14.00 16.50 2.88
CA THR A 160 12.64 16.50 3.45
C THR A 160 12.31 15.17 4.12
N ALA A 161 12.61 14.04 3.47
CA ALA A 161 12.51 12.71 4.05
C ALA A 161 13.33 12.58 5.35
N LYS A 162 14.54 13.14 5.37
CA LYS A 162 15.38 13.18 6.58
C LYS A 162 14.76 14.01 7.71
N ARG A 163 14.09 15.12 7.38
CA ARG A 163 13.33 15.93 8.37
C ARG A 163 12.11 15.16 8.92
N MET A 164 11.41 14.40 8.08
CA MET A 164 10.28 13.54 8.49
C MET A 164 10.75 12.38 9.39
N ALA A 165 11.86 11.73 9.03
CA ALA A 165 12.44 10.65 9.82
C ALA A 165 12.83 11.08 11.24
N ARG A 166 13.31 12.33 11.42
CA ARG A 166 13.58 12.92 12.75
C ARG A 166 12.32 13.08 13.61
N LYS A 167 11.12 13.02 13.02
CA LYS A 167 9.83 13.06 13.70
C LYS A 167 9.15 11.68 13.73
N ASN A 168 9.93 10.59 13.66
CA ASN A 168 9.44 9.20 13.64
C ASN A 168 8.52 8.85 12.44
N CYS A 169 8.55 9.64 11.36
CA CYS A 169 7.86 9.32 10.11
C CYS A 169 8.87 8.82 9.08
N LEU A 170 8.98 7.49 8.93
CA LEU A 170 9.90 6.85 8.00
C LEU A 170 9.32 6.83 6.58
N VAL A 171 10.06 7.38 5.62
CA VAL A 171 9.69 7.38 4.21
C VAL A 171 10.53 6.36 3.45
N LYS A 172 9.87 5.37 2.82
CA LYS A 172 10.55 4.33 2.02
C LYS A 172 10.74 4.72 0.54
N ASN A 173 9.83 5.53 0.00
CA ASN A 173 9.90 6.08 -1.36
C ASN A 173 9.93 7.61 -1.28
N LEU A 174 10.98 8.24 -1.83
CA LEU A 174 11.19 9.70 -1.74
C LEU A 174 10.04 10.51 -2.34
N GLU A 175 9.38 10.00 -3.38
CA GLU A 175 8.26 10.67 -4.03
C GLU A 175 7.02 10.76 -3.11
N ALA A 176 6.89 9.82 -2.16
CA ALA A 176 5.78 9.79 -1.22
C ALA A 176 5.76 11.00 -0.26
N VAL A 177 6.90 11.68 -0.10
CA VAL A 177 7.01 12.93 0.68
C VAL A 177 6.07 14.00 0.14
N GLU A 178 6.03 14.16 -1.18
CA GLU A 178 5.19 15.15 -1.86
C GLU A 178 3.75 14.65 -1.98
N THR A 179 3.56 13.35 -2.22
CA THR A 179 2.23 12.75 -2.39
C THR A 179 1.31 13.05 -1.20
N LEU A 180 1.83 13.04 0.03
CA LEU A 180 1.04 13.38 1.22
C LEU A 180 0.57 14.85 1.22
N GLY A 181 1.37 15.77 0.66
CA GLY A 181 1.00 17.18 0.51
C GLY A 181 -0.07 17.43 -0.54
N SER A 182 -0.10 16.60 -1.59
CA SER A 182 -1.09 16.64 -2.67
C SER A 182 -2.29 15.71 -2.45
N THR A 183 -2.39 15.09 -1.27
CA THR A 183 -3.49 14.18 -0.93
C THR A 183 -4.77 14.96 -0.64
N SER A 184 -5.86 14.65 -1.35
CA SER A 184 -7.18 15.25 -1.16
C SER A 184 -8.15 14.39 -0.35
N THR A 185 -7.87 13.10 -0.17
CA THR A 185 -8.72 12.16 0.55
C THR A 185 -7.86 11.16 1.31
N ILE A 186 -8.16 10.96 2.59
CA ILE A 186 -7.46 10.00 3.45
C ILE A 186 -8.42 8.85 3.75
N CYS A 187 -8.07 7.64 3.29
CA CYS A 187 -8.74 6.41 3.69
C CYS A 187 -7.98 5.82 4.89
N SER A 188 -8.59 5.87 6.06
CA SER A 188 -7.98 5.35 7.30
C SER A 188 -8.65 4.05 7.71
N ASP A 189 -7.84 3.07 8.11
CA ASP A 189 -8.34 1.94 8.88
C ASP A 189 -8.77 2.42 10.28
N LYS A 190 -9.70 1.70 10.91
CA LYS A 190 -10.17 2.00 12.27
C LYS A 190 -9.23 1.41 13.30
N THR A 191 -9.07 0.09 13.30
CA THR A 191 -8.48 -0.64 14.42
C THR A 191 -6.97 -0.60 14.35
N GLY A 192 -6.33 -0.07 15.40
CA GLY A 192 -4.86 0.09 15.43
C GLY A 192 -4.31 1.25 14.60
N THR A 193 -5.18 2.01 13.91
CA THR A 193 -4.82 3.25 13.21
C THR A 193 -5.50 4.46 13.86
N LEU A 194 -6.84 4.50 13.91
CA LEU A 194 -7.57 5.54 14.64
C LEU A 194 -7.75 5.18 16.12
N THR A 195 -7.99 3.91 16.41
CA THR A 195 -8.10 3.39 17.78
C THR A 195 -6.77 2.81 18.25
N GLN A 196 -6.58 2.76 19.57
CA GLN A 196 -5.36 2.20 20.18
C GLN A 196 -5.27 0.67 20.10
N ASN A 197 -6.25 -0.01 19.45
CA ASN A 197 -6.40 -1.47 19.46
C ASN A 197 -6.33 -2.07 20.88
N ARG A 198 -6.95 -1.40 21.84
CA ARG A 198 -6.99 -1.80 23.25
C ARG A 198 -8.39 -1.53 23.80
N MET A 199 -9.00 -2.55 24.40
CA MET A 199 -10.26 -2.39 25.11
C MET A 199 -10.04 -1.59 26.38
N THR A 200 -10.78 -0.49 26.49
CA THR A 200 -10.75 0.43 27.63
C THR A 200 -12.18 0.68 28.08
N VAL A 201 -12.43 0.68 29.40
CA VAL A 201 -13.73 1.05 29.94
C VAL A 201 -13.95 2.53 29.64
N ALA A 202 -15.04 2.88 28.96
CA ALA A 202 -15.34 4.26 28.60
C ALA A 202 -16.43 4.87 29.49
N HIS A 203 -17.41 4.05 29.91
CA HIS A 203 -18.56 4.53 30.69
C HIS A 203 -18.95 3.51 31.76
N MET A 204 -19.50 4.01 32.86
CA MET A 204 -20.06 3.24 33.96
C MET A 204 -21.48 3.74 34.24
N TRP A 205 -22.39 2.84 34.60
CA TRP A 205 -23.76 3.21 34.97
C TRP A 205 -24.04 2.78 36.41
N PHE A 206 -24.28 3.76 37.28
CA PHE A 206 -24.71 3.57 38.66
C PHE A 206 -25.53 4.79 39.11
N ASP A 207 -26.30 4.66 40.19
CA ASP A 207 -27.18 5.73 40.71
C ASP A 207 -28.09 6.39 39.64
N ASN A 208 -28.54 5.59 38.67
CA ASN A 208 -29.33 6.03 37.52
C ASN A 208 -28.67 7.14 36.69
N GLN A 209 -27.34 7.20 36.67
CA GLN A 209 -26.53 8.15 35.91
C GLN A 209 -25.42 7.43 35.13
N ILE A 210 -25.03 8.01 34.00
CA ILE A 210 -23.89 7.56 33.20
C ILE A 210 -22.67 8.40 33.61
N HIS A 211 -21.59 7.73 33.96
CA HIS A 211 -20.31 8.33 34.32
C HIS A 211 -19.28 7.97 33.24
N GLU A 212 -18.51 8.95 32.77
CA GLU A 212 -17.34 8.70 31.93
C GLU A 212 -16.20 8.15 32.79
N ALA A 213 -15.56 7.10 32.28
CA ALA A 213 -14.40 6.44 32.89
C ALA A 213 -13.14 6.93 32.18
N ASP A 214 -12.84 8.23 32.30
CA ASP A 214 -11.56 8.80 31.84
C ASP A 214 -10.37 8.27 32.66
#